data_AF-A0A3S1QJT0-F1
#
_entry.id   AF-A0A3S1QJT0-F1
#
_cell.length_a   1.000
_cell.length_b   1.000
_cell.length_c   1.000
_cell.angle_alpha   90.00
_cell.angle_beta   90.00
_cell.angle_gamma   90.00
#
_symmetry.space_group_name_H-M   'P 1'
#
loop_
_entity.id
_entity.type
_entity.pdbx_description
1 polymer ?
#
loop_
_entity_poly.entity_id
_entity_poly.type
_entity_poly.pdbx_seq_one_letter_code
_entity_poly.pdbx_strand_id
1 'polypeptide(L)'
;MVLPILLTMGGLVFYPLLSTAWDSLHRVNPMQAGTPFVGISNYTRVFSDVEVGQAWLNTFKYVVIAVFAETVLGVLAASLINQLKSGRQ
;
A
#
# COMPACT_ATOMS: atom_id res chain seq x y z
N MET A 1 18.73 6.58 -23.04
CA MET A 1 17.43 6.19 -23.62
C MET A 1 16.34 5.89 -22.58
N VAL A 2 16.65 5.83 -21.28
CA VAL A 2 15.66 5.55 -20.21
C VAL A 2 15.00 6.81 -19.61
N LEU A 3 15.58 7.99 -19.84
CA LEU A 3 15.14 9.24 -19.22
C LEU A 3 13.67 9.62 -19.52
N PRO A 4 13.14 9.49 -20.75
CA PRO A 4 11.73 9.81 -21.02
C PRO A 4 10.77 8.92 -20.22
N ILE A 5 11.09 7.62 -20.10
CA ILE A 5 10.28 6.65 -19.37
C ILE A 5 10.25 6.97 -17.88
N LEU A 6 11.41 7.28 -17.30
CA LEU A 6 11.51 7.66 -15.88
C LEU A 6 10.75 8.94 -15.58
N LEU A 7 10.83 9.94 -16.46
CA LEU A 7 10.09 11.20 -16.28
C LEU A 7 8.58 10.99 -16.37
N THR A 8 8.09 10.22 -17.35
CA THR A 8 6.66 9.97 -17.51
C THR A 8 6.11 9.12 -16.36
N MET A 9 6.75 7.99 -16.04
CA MET A 9 6.32 7.12 -14.94
C MET A 9 6.42 7.82 -13.60
N GLY A 10 7.54 8.53 -13.35
CA GLY A 10 7.73 9.32 -12.14
C GLY A 10 6.64 10.39 -12.02
N GLY A 11 6.39 11.17 -13.07
CA GLY A 11 5.33 12.18 -13.07
C GLY A 11 3.95 11.59 -12.76
N LEU A 12 3.59 10.47 -13.40
CA LEU A 12 2.30 9.80 -13.18
C LEU A 12 2.13 9.24 -11.77
N VAL A 13 3.22 8.87 -11.08
CA VAL A 13 3.17 8.38 -9.70
C VAL A 13 3.22 9.53 -8.70
N PHE A 14 4.19 10.44 -8.84
CA PHE A 14 4.42 11.49 -7.84
C PHE A 14 3.37 12.60 -7.89
N TYR A 15 2.84 12.95 -9.06
CA TYR A 15 1.81 13.98 -9.17
C TYR A 15 0.54 13.66 -8.34
N PRO A 16 -0.14 12.50 -8.53
CA PRO A 16 -1.32 12.17 -7.73
C PRO A 16 -0.98 11.92 -6.25
N LEU A 17 0.22 11.43 -5.94
CA LEU A 17 0.67 11.30 -4.54
C LEU A 17 0.75 12.66 -3.85
N LEU A 18 1.34 13.66 -4.51
CA LEU A 18 1.42 15.02 -3.98
C LEU A 18 0.03 15.66 -3.86
N SER A 19 -0.86 15.46 -4.84
CA SER A 19 -2.25 15.91 -4.76
C SER A 19 -2.95 15.29 -3.56
N THR A 20 -2.82 13.97 -3.35
CA THR A 20 -3.44 13.27 -2.23
C THR A 20 -2.88 13.75 -0.88
N ALA A 21 -1.58 14.03 -0.81
CA ALA A 21 -0.95 14.59 0.39
C ALA A 21 -1.40 16.03 0.68
N TRP A 22 -1.70 16.81 -0.36
CA TRP A 22 -2.32 18.12 -0.20
C TRP A 22 -3.77 17.98 0.27
N ASP A 23 -4.54 17.11 -0.36
CA ASP A 23 -5.93 16.84 -0.05
C ASP A 23 -6.11 16.27 1.37
N SER A 24 -5.16 15.51 1.90
CA SER A 24 -5.21 15.00 3.27
C SER A 24 -5.17 16.10 4.34
N LEU A 25 -4.60 17.27 4.01
CA LEU A 25 -4.58 18.46 4.88
C LEU A 25 -5.79 19.38 4.67
N HIS A 26 -6.59 19.12 3.64
CA HIS A 26 -7.80 19.87 3.31
C HIS A 26 -9.03 19.04 3.61
N ARG A 27 -10.16 19.73 3.74
CA ARG A 27 -11.44 19.05 3.87
C ARG A 27 -12.05 18.88 2.48
N VAL A 28 -11.81 17.73 1.88
CA VAL A 28 -12.38 17.38 0.57
C VAL A 28 -13.70 16.63 0.79
N ASN A 29 -14.82 17.32 0.59
CA ASN A 29 -16.15 16.70 0.68
C ASN A 29 -16.99 17.14 -0.54
N PRO A 30 -17.34 16.23 -1.46
CA PRO A 30 -18.14 16.56 -2.65
C PRO A 30 -19.51 17.16 -2.34
N MET A 31 -20.05 16.89 -1.15
CA MET A 31 -21.37 17.40 -0.72
C MET A 31 -21.32 18.79 -0.08
N GLN A 32 -20.13 19.37 0.10
CA GLN A 32 -19.99 20.67 0.77
C GLN A 32 -19.11 21.61 -0.05
N ALA A 33 -19.49 22.88 -0.13
CA ALA A 33 -18.76 23.85 -0.93
C ALA A 33 -17.39 24.15 -0.32
N GLY A 34 -16.36 24.13 -1.18
CA GLY A 34 -14.98 24.52 -0.85
C GLY A 34 -14.14 23.41 -0.23
N THR A 35 -12.81 23.62 -0.30
CA THR A 35 -11.78 22.75 0.25
C THR A 35 -10.95 23.51 1.29
N PRO A 36 -11.50 23.86 2.47
CA PRO A 36 -10.75 24.62 3.46
C PRO A 36 -9.56 23.79 3.98
N PHE A 37 -8.44 24.47 4.24
CA PHE A 37 -7.29 23.87 4.91
C PHE A 37 -7.66 23.58 6.37
N VAL A 38 -7.59 22.31 6.76
CA VAL A 38 -7.92 21.84 8.11
C VAL A 38 -6.70 21.29 8.87
N GLY A 39 -5.51 21.43 8.29
CA GLY A 39 -4.26 20.95 8.87
C GLY A 39 -4.31 19.46 9.17
N ILE A 40 -3.93 19.07 10.39
CA ILE A 40 -3.85 17.65 10.79
C ILE A 40 -5.18 17.04 11.28
N SER A 41 -6.29 17.79 11.21
CA SER A 41 -7.59 17.33 11.76
C SER A 41 -8.09 16.02 11.13
N ASN A 42 -7.79 15.76 9.87
CA ASN A 42 -8.16 14.49 9.23
C ASN A 42 -7.38 13.32 9.84
N TYR A 43 -6.10 13.50 10.15
CA TYR A 43 -5.28 12.48 10.78
C TYR A 43 -5.75 12.18 12.20
N THR A 44 -6.01 13.22 13.02
CA THR A 44 -6.50 13.01 14.39
C THR A 44 -7.82 12.25 14.41
N ARG A 45 -8.73 12.55 13.48
CA ARG A 45 -10.00 11.82 13.31
C ARG A 45 -9.76 10.34 13.03
N VAL A 46 -8.92 10.03 12.03
CA VAL A 46 -8.59 8.66 11.62
C VAL A 46 -7.94 7.87 12.76
N PHE A 47 -7.01 8.47 13.51
CA PHE A 47 -6.35 7.80 14.64
C PHE A 47 -7.24 7.61 15.86
N SER A 48 -8.27 8.44 16.03
CA SER A 48 -9.26 8.29 17.11
C SER A 48 -10.41 7.33 16.77
N ASP A 49 -10.50 6.88 15.51
CA ASP A 49 -11.61 6.06 15.03
C ASP A 49 -11.35 4.57 15.32
N VAL A 50 -12.25 3.96 16.10
CA VAL A 50 -12.15 2.56 16.52
C VAL A 50 -12.31 1.61 15.33
N GLU A 51 -13.16 1.93 14.35
CA GLU A 51 -13.38 1.09 13.17
C GLU A 51 -12.14 1.07 12.29
N VAL A 52 -11.49 2.23 12.12
CA VAL A 52 -10.20 2.34 11.42
C VAL A 52 -9.13 1.49 12.13
N GLY A 53 -9.04 1.59 13.46
CA GLY A 53 -8.08 0.79 14.23
C GLY A 53 -8.30 -0.72 14.08
N GLN A 54 -9.56 -1.16 14.08
CA GLN A 54 -9.91 -2.56 13.84
C GLN A 54 -9.58 -3.00 12.41
N ALA A 55 -9.89 -2.18 11.41
CA ALA A 55 -9.55 -2.45 10.01
C ALA A 55 -8.03 -2.62 9.84
N TRP A 56 -7.23 -1.74 10.45
CA TRP A 56 -5.76 -1.85 10.48
C TRP A 56 -5.27 -3.17 11.08
N LEU A 57 -5.80 -3.57 12.23
CA LEU A 57 -5.44 -4.84 12.87
C LEU A 57 -5.83 -6.04 12.02
N ASN A 58 -6.98 -5.99 11.36
CA ASN A 58 -7.42 -7.05 10.46
C ASN A 58 -6.46 -7.17 9.27
N THR A 59 -6.18 -6.07 8.56
CA THR A 59 -5.23 -6.04 7.45
C THR A 59 -3.85 -6.53 7.88
N PHE A 60 -3.36 -6.10 9.05
CA PHE A 60 -2.07 -6.56 9.57
C PHE A 60 -2.04 -8.07 9.80
N LYS A 61 -3.08 -8.65 10.42
CA LYS A 61 -3.20 -10.10 10.59
C LYS A 61 -3.20 -10.82 9.24
N TYR A 62 -3.95 -10.32 8.26
CA TYR A 62 -3.97 -10.88 6.91
C TYR A 62 -2.58 -10.86 6.27
N VAL A 63 -1.87 -9.73 6.33
CA VAL A 63 -0.51 -9.60 5.79
C VAL A 63 0.45 -10.59 6.44
N VAL A 64 0.45 -10.69 7.77
CA VAL A 64 1.35 -11.62 8.49
C VAL A 64 1.09 -13.07 8.09
N ILE A 65 -0.17 -13.48 8.08
CA ILE A 65 -0.55 -14.86 7.74
C ILE A 65 -0.22 -15.16 6.27
N ALA A 66 -0.57 -14.24 5.35
CA ALA A 66 -0.33 -14.41 3.92
C ALA A 66 1.17 -14.50 3.62
N VAL A 67 1.97 -13.54 4.08
CA VAL A 67 3.43 -13.53 3.82
C VAL A 67 4.11 -14.76 4.41
N PHE A 68 3.72 -15.18 5.62
CA PHE A 68 4.29 -16.39 6.23
C PHE A 68 3.95 -17.63 5.41
N ALA A 69 2.68 -17.80 5.03
CA ALA A 69 2.23 -18.93 4.22
C ALA A 69 2.89 -18.95 2.84
N GLU A 70 2.92 -17.80 2.14
CA GLU A 70 3.56 -17.65 0.83
C GLU A 70 5.05 -17.97 0.90
N THR A 71 5.75 -17.53 1.94
CA THR A 71 7.17 -17.80 2.12
C THR A 71 7.42 -19.29 2.34
N VAL A 72 6.68 -19.92 3.26
CA VAL A 72 6.83 -21.36 3.56
C VAL A 72 6.51 -22.21 2.33
N LEU A 73 5.36 -21.96 1.69
CA LEU A 73 4.96 -22.71 0.50
C LEU A 73 5.90 -22.46 -0.67
N GLY A 74 6.37 -21.23 -0.88
CA GLY A 74 7.34 -20.86 -1.91
C GLY A 74 8.67 -21.60 -1.74
N VAL A 75 9.19 -21.66 -0.52
CA VAL A 75 10.44 -22.39 -0.21
C VAL A 75 10.25 -23.90 -0.38
N LEU A 76 9.13 -24.46 0.09
CA LEU A 76 8.83 -25.89 -0.09
C LEU A 76 8.71 -26.26 -1.57
N ALA A 77 8.00 -25.45 -2.37
CA ALA A 77 7.89 -25.64 -3.81
C ALA A 77 9.27 -25.55 -4.49
N ALA A 78 10.08 -24.54 -4.14
CA ALA A 78 11.42 -24.39 -4.67
C ALA A 78 12.33 -25.60 -4.32
N SER A 79 12.24 -26.11 -3.09
CA SER A 79 12.99 -27.29 -2.65
C SER A 79 12.60 -28.55 -3.42
N LEU A 80 11.30 -28.79 -3.62
CA LEU A 80 10.80 -29.93 -4.39
C LEU A 80 11.29 -29.89 -5.85
N ILE A 81 11.20 -28.71 -6.49
CA ILE A 81 11.70 -28.51 -7.86
C ILE A 81 13.22 -28.75 -7.93
N ASN A 82 13.97 -28.30 -6.92
CA ASN A 82 15.42 -28.50 -6.87
C ASN A 82 15.80 -29.99 -6.77
N GLN A 83 15.07 -30.76 -5.96
CA GLN A 83 15.28 -32.21 -5.84
C GLN A 83 14.96 -32.96 -7.15
N LEU A 84 13.88 -32.59 -7.85
CA LEU A 84 13.54 -33.16 -9.16
C LEU A 84 14.61 -32.89 -10.24
N LYS A 85 15.28 -31.73 -10.19
CA LYS A 85 16.42 -31.44 -11.08
C LYS A 85 17.65 -32.29 -10.75
N SER A 86 17.88 -32.60 -9.47
CA SER A 86 19.00 -33.45 -9.04
C SER A 86 18.83 -34.92 -9.45
N GLY A 87 17.59 -35.41 -9.64
CA GLY A 87 17.31 -36.77 -10.13
C GLY A 87 17.46 -36.96 -11.64
N ARG A 88 17.84 -35.91 -12.39
CA ARG A 88 18.12 -35.95 -13.85
C ARG A 88 19.62 -35.81 -14.17
N GLN A 89 20.50 -35.95 -13.19
CA GLN A 89 21.96 -36.06 -13.37
C GLN A 89 22.38 -37.53 -13.24
#